data_AF-A0AAD5A8L0-F1
#
_entry.id   AF-A0AAD5A8L0-F1
#
_cell.length_a   1.000
_cell.length_b   1.000
_cell.length_c   1.000
_cell.angle_alpha   90.00
_cell.angle_beta   90.00
_cell.angle_gamma   90.00
#
_symmetry.space_group_name_H-M   'P 1'
#
loop_
_entity.id
_entity.type
_entity.pdbx_description
1 polymer ?
#
loop_
_entity_poly.entity_id
_entity_poly.type
_entity_poly.pdbx_seq_one_letter_code
_entity_poly.pdbx_strand_id
1 'polypeptide(L)'
;MRDRLSHLQELSVSTNNLEEQEYAESVSDSFSNVELEEEFQQQAVIFDNNEMDAVFDEAQEIRREVQLIQLDVKRLREQNTRLLSEPTRTSTIKRDSNAIAADIKTRGEDLLKRLRKMDSHAKELEEEHGINSAVARIARTQYAGLSNSFRDVMMEYNEAEMNHKETCKTHIQRQMEIVGREVTGEEIEEMLENGQWNIFNDNVLTEGKTARSALNQIESRHRDLLELENRLRSVHEVFLDVAMLVEEQGPMIDYIFTNVQKTDAKLEEVLIRLEKAKRHDQNNPFKKMFCSCFPCYK
;
A
#
# COMPACT_ATOMS: atom_id res chain seq x y z
N MET A 1 9.05 16.87 -36.77
CA MET A 1 8.58 17.07 -35.38
C MET A 1 8.43 18.57 -35.21
N ARG A 2 7.24 19.12 -35.52
CA ARG A 2 6.96 20.56 -35.46
C ARG A 2 6.04 20.83 -34.28
N ASP A 3 6.66 21.47 -33.30
CA ASP A 3 6.17 22.45 -32.34
C ASP A 3 4.66 22.51 -32.06
N ARG A 4 4.26 21.95 -30.91
CA ARG A 4 2.92 22.13 -30.30
C ARG A 4 2.89 23.32 -29.33
N LEU A 5 4.05 23.87 -28.97
CA LEU A 5 4.17 24.94 -27.99
C LEU A 5 3.76 26.29 -28.60
N SER A 6 4.08 26.50 -29.88
CA SER A 6 3.69 27.72 -30.62
C SER A 6 2.18 27.88 -30.78
N HIS A 7 1.44 26.78 -30.93
CA HIS A 7 -0.02 26.81 -31.10
C HIS A 7 -0.76 27.15 -29.80
N LEU A 8 -0.18 26.83 -28.63
CA LEU A 8 -0.73 27.23 -27.34
C LEU A 8 -0.44 28.71 -27.02
N GLN A 9 0.71 29.23 -27.47
CA GLN A 9 1.02 30.65 -27.34
C GLN A 9 0.14 31.53 -28.24
N GLU A 10 -0.17 31.11 -29.47
CA GLU A 10 -1.10 31.86 -30.36
C GLU A 10 -2.52 31.94 -29.78
N LEU A 11 -3.01 30.87 -29.17
CA LEU A 11 -4.32 30.88 -28.50
C LEU A 11 -4.33 31.88 -27.33
N SER A 12 -3.28 31.90 -26.50
CA SER A 12 -3.19 32.83 -25.36
C SER A 12 -3.13 34.31 -25.77
N VAL A 13 -2.54 34.64 -26.92
CA VAL A 13 -2.47 36.01 -27.44
C VAL A 13 -3.80 36.44 -28.08
N SER A 14 -4.56 35.50 -28.62
CA SER A 14 -5.89 35.78 -29.18
C SER A 14 -6.96 36.03 -28.11
N THR A 15 -6.83 35.43 -26.91
CA THR A 15 -7.77 35.65 -25.80
C THR A 15 -7.60 37.03 -25.13
N ASN A 16 -6.39 37.60 -25.18
CA ASN A 16 -6.09 38.90 -24.55
C ASN A 16 -6.57 40.13 -25.34
N ASN A 17 -7.18 39.96 -26.52
CA ASN A 17 -7.66 41.07 -27.37
C ASN A 17 -9.19 41.21 -27.46
N LEU A 18 -9.95 40.51 -26.60
CA LEU A 18 -11.41 40.60 -26.59
C LEU A 18 -11.95 40.70 -25.16
N GLU A 19 -11.60 41.78 -24.46
CA GLU A 19 -12.43 42.34 -23.41
C GLU A 19 -12.68 43.81 -23.71
N GLU A 20 -13.95 44.13 -24.00
CA GLU A 20 -14.68 45.35 -23.64
C GLU A 20 -15.86 45.50 -24.60
N GLN A 21 -16.99 44.87 -24.27
CA GLN A 21 -18.29 45.35 -24.75
C GLN A 21 -19.36 45.13 -23.69
N GLU A 22 -19.68 46.25 -23.04
CA GLU A 22 -20.84 46.51 -22.17
C GLU A 22 -22.08 45.72 -22.61
N TYR A 23 -22.56 44.83 -21.73
CA TYR A 23 -23.85 44.21 -21.89
C TYR A 23 -24.92 45.14 -21.30
N ALA A 24 -25.62 45.84 -22.19
CA ALA A 24 -26.77 46.65 -21.86
C ALA A 24 -27.93 45.77 -21.35
N GLU A 25 -28.50 46.23 -20.24
CA GLU A 25 -29.69 45.77 -19.57
C GLU A 25 -30.91 45.82 -20.53
N SER A 26 -31.49 44.67 -20.87
CA SER A 26 -32.86 44.63 -21.42
C SER A 26 -33.61 43.43 -20.85
N VAL A 27 -34.33 43.70 -19.77
CA VAL A 27 -35.33 42.82 -19.17
C VAL A 27 -36.49 42.67 -20.16
N SER A 28 -36.77 41.44 -20.57
CA SER A 28 -38.05 41.06 -21.17
C SER A 28 -38.49 39.76 -20.52
N ASP A 29 -39.28 39.93 -19.47
CA ASP A 29 -40.08 38.89 -18.83
C ASP A 29 -40.84 38.05 -19.87
N SER A 30 -40.73 36.72 -19.74
CA SER A 30 -41.84 35.77 -19.86
C SER A 30 -41.30 34.36 -20.18
N PHE A 31 -40.66 33.72 -19.20
CA PHE A 31 -40.63 32.27 -19.12
C PHE A 31 -41.14 31.84 -17.77
N SER A 32 -42.21 31.04 -17.81
CA SER A 32 -42.94 30.51 -16.66
C SER A 32 -42.02 29.75 -15.71
N ASN A 33 -42.06 30.13 -14.43
CA ASN A 33 -41.53 29.36 -13.31
C ASN A 33 -42.06 27.93 -13.34
N VAL A 34 -41.18 26.96 -13.58
CA VAL A 34 -41.32 25.62 -13.00
C VAL A 34 -40.46 25.65 -11.74
N GLU A 35 -41.13 25.76 -10.60
CA GLU A 35 -40.54 25.71 -9.26
C GLU A 35 -39.85 24.34 -9.08
N LEU A 36 -38.53 24.33 -9.24
CA LEU A 36 -37.65 23.26 -8.78
C LEU A 36 -37.06 23.71 -7.45
N GLU A 37 -37.83 23.58 -6.38
CA GLU A 37 -37.33 23.70 -5.00
C GLU A 37 -36.50 22.46 -4.63
N GLU A 38 -35.33 22.33 -5.23
CA GLU A 38 -34.20 21.68 -4.57
C GLU A 38 -33.00 22.59 -4.83
N GLU A 39 -32.70 23.48 -3.88
CA GLU A 39 -31.41 24.16 -3.79
C GLU A 39 -30.32 23.08 -3.65
N PHE A 40 -29.88 22.51 -4.76
CA PHE A 40 -28.55 21.91 -4.81
C PHE A 40 -27.59 23.07 -4.58
N GLN A 41 -27.06 23.17 -3.37
CA GLN A 41 -25.86 23.95 -3.11
C GLN A 41 -24.79 23.41 -4.05
N GLN A 42 -24.64 24.08 -5.20
CA GLN A 42 -23.62 23.77 -6.17
C GLN A 42 -22.33 24.33 -5.59
N GLN A 43 -21.75 23.58 -4.65
CA GLN A 43 -20.43 23.88 -4.11
C GLN A 43 -19.47 23.70 -5.29
N ALA A 44 -19.01 24.82 -5.85
CA ALA A 44 -17.91 24.78 -6.80
C ALA A 44 -16.74 24.09 -6.11
N VAL A 45 -16.35 22.91 -6.61
CA VAL A 45 -15.15 22.21 -6.14
C VAL A 45 -13.95 22.98 -6.68
N ILE A 46 -13.57 24.02 -5.95
CA ILE A 46 -12.24 24.62 -6.11
C ILE A 46 -11.31 23.62 -5.42
N PHE A 47 -10.65 22.77 -6.22
CA PHE A 47 -9.56 21.96 -5.70
C PHE A 47 -8.45 22.90 -5.27
N ASP A 48 -8.25 23.04 -3.97
CA ASP A 48 -6.97 23.53 -3.48
C ASP A 48 -5.96 22.40 -3.72
N ASN A 49 -5.30 22.40 -4.89
CA ASN A 49 -4.41 21.31 -5.33
C ASN A 49 -3.34 20.97 -4.27
N ASN A 50 -3.02 21.92 -3.39
CA ASN A 50 -2.00 21.80 -2.36
C ASN A 50 -2.27 20.66 -1.34
N GLU A 51 -3.52 20.43 -0.93
CA GLU A 51 -3.84 19.39 0.06
C GLU A 51 -3.76 17.98 -0.54
N MET A 52 -4.25 17.85 -1.79
CA MET A 52 -4.16 16.59 -2.51
C MET A 52 -2.71 16.23 -2.84
N ASP A 53 -1.90 17.22 -3.21
CA ASP A 53 -0.47 17.04 -3.44
C ASP A 53 0.24 16.58 -2.15
N ALA A 54 -0.08 17.16 -0.99
CA ALA A 54 0.48 16.75 0.29
C ALA A 54 0.15 15.28 0.63
N VAL A 55 -1.09 14.84 0.38
CA VAL A 55 -1.49 13.42 0.56
C VAL A 55 -0.69 12.50 -0.37
N PHE A 56 -0.49 12.90 -1.63
CA PHE A 56 0.28 12.09 -2.58
C PHE A 56 1.77 12.03 -2.25
N ASP A 57 2.36 13.13 -1.78
CA ASP A 57 3.75 13.18 -1.35
C ASP A 57 3.97 12.26 -0.13
N GLU A 58 3.11 12.33 0.88
CA GLU A 58 3.16 11.43 2.05
C GLU A 58 3.00 9.96 1.63
N ALA A 59 2.03 9.67 0.75
CA ALA A 59 1.80 8.33 0.23
C ALA A 59 3.00 7.81 -0.58
N GLN A 60 3.67 8.67 -1.35
CA GLN A 60 4.84 8.31 -2.14
C GLN A 60 6.05 7.99 -1.24
N GLU A 61 6.27 8.77 -0.18
CA GLU A 61 7.32 8.48 0.79
C GLU A 61 7.10 7.13 1.48
N ILE A 62 5.89 6.86 1.96
CA ILE A 62 5.52 5.59 2.61
C ILE A 62 5.71 4.43 1.63
N ARG A 63 5.25 4.58 0.37
CA ARG A 63 5.42 3.57 -0.68
C ARG A 63 6.90 3.24 -0.92
N ARG A 64 7.77 4.26 -0.93
CA ARG A 64 9.21 4.07 -1.09
C ARG A 64 9.81 3.28 0.07
N GLU A 65 9.43 3.58 1.31
CA GLU A 65 9.90 2.82 2.47
C GLU A 65 9.41 1.36 2.45
N VAL A 66 8.15 1.11 2.08
CA VAL A 66 7.64 -0.27 1.89
C VAL A 66 8.49 -1.04 0.89
N GLN A 67 8.84 -0.42 -0.25
CA GLN A 67 9.70 -1.03 -1.27
C GLN A 67 11.11 -1.31 -0.75
N LEU A 68 11.68 -0.43 0.07
CA LEU A 68 12.98 -0.65 0.68
C LEU A 68 12.96 -1.84 1.64
N ILE A 69 11.94 -1.94 2.50
CA ILE A 69 11.76 -3.10 3.39
C ILE A 69 11.64 -4.37 2.55
N GLN A 70 10.87 -4.34 1.45
CA GLN A 70 10.73 -5.51 0.57
C GLN A 70 12.07 -5.93 -0.07
N LEU A 71 12.93 -4.98 -0.45
CA LEU A 71 14.27 -5.27 -0.94
C LEU A 71 15.15 -5.88 0.16
N ASP A 72 15.08 -5.35 1.37
CA ASP A 72 15.81 -5.88 2.52
C ASP A 72 15.35 -7.30 2.87
N VAL A 73 14.05 -7.60 2.81
CA VAL A 73 13.50 -8.96 2.99
C VAL A 73 14.02 -9.93 1.92
N LYS A 74 14.07 -9.51 0.65
CA LYS A 74 14.64 -10.33 -0.43
C LYS A 74 16.13 -10.61 -0.20
N ARG A 75 16.89 -9.59 0.19
CA ARG A 75 18.31 -9.71 0.53
C ARG A 75 18.52 -10.64 1.73
N LEU A 76 17.69 -10.55 2.76
CA LEU A 76 17.72 -11.44 3.92
C LEU A 76 17.51 -12.90 3.50
N ARG A 77 16.52 -13.16 2.64
CA ARG A 77 16.25 -14.50 2.11
C ARG A 77 17.47 -15.08 1.39
N GLU A 78 18.11 -14.29 0.53
CA GLU A 78 19.34 -14.70 -0.17
C GLU A 78 20.49 -15.01 0.79
N GLN A 79 20.69 -14.19 1.82
CA GLN A 79 21.73 -14.42 2.81
C GLN A 79 21.45 -15.66 3.66
N ASN A 80 20.20 -15.88 4.07
CA ASN A 80 19.77 -17.08 4.77
C ASN A 80 20.05 -18.35 3.94
N THR A 81 19.81 -18.31 2.61
CA THR A 81 20.17 -19.42 1.72
C THR A 81 21.68 -19.64 1.64
N ARG A 82 22.48 -18.57 1.55
CA ARG A 82 23.96 -18.67 1.47
C ARG A 82 24.59 -19.23 2.75
N LEU A 83 24.04 -18.89 3.92
CA LEU A 83 24.50 -19.41 5.23
C LEU A 83 24.40 -20.93 5.33
N LEU A 84 23.52 -21.53 4.55
CA LEU A 84 23.29 -22.97 4.52
C LEU A 84 24.20 -23.64 3.49
N SER A 85 24.49 -23.00 2.35
CA SER A 85 25.35 -23.56 1.30
C SER A 85 26.84 -23.45 1.58
N GLU A 86 27.29 -22.48 2.38
CA GLU A 86 28.71 -22.24 2.67
C GLU A 86 29.03 -22.38 4.18
N PRO A 87 29.49 -23.54 4.66
CA PRO A 87 29.82 -23.75 6.08
C PRO A 87 31.00 -22.91 6.58
N THR A 88 31.90 -22.49 5.68
CA THR A 88 33.23 -21.95 6.03
C THR A 88 33.32 -20.42 6.05
N ARG A 89 32.34 -19.69 5.47
CA ARG A 89 32.31 -18.21 5.38
C ARG A 89 31.16 -17.58 6.17
N THR A 90 30.70 -18.28 7.21
CA THR A 90 29.45 -18.00 7.92
C THR A 90 29.48 -16.72 8.76
N SER A 91 30.62 -16.26 9.29
CA SER A 91 30.64 -15.16 10.27
C SER A 91 30.27 -13.79 9.70
N THR A 92 30.73 -13.44 8.49
CA THR A 92 30.39 -12.16 7.84
C THR A 92 28.94 -12.15 7.36
N ILE A 93 28.51 -13.25 6.73
CA ILE A 93 27.15 -13.38 6.22
C ILE A 93 26.13 -13.33 7.37
N LYS A 94 26.42 -13.96 8.53
CA LYS A 94 25.57 -13.88 9.73
C LYS A 94 25.44 -12.45 10.24
N ARG A 95 26.56 -11.72 10.29
CA ARG A 95 26.58 -10.33 10.73
C ARG A 95 25.72 -9.45 9.83
N ASP A 96 25.78 -9.71 8.52
CA ASP A 96 24.97 -9.00 7.54
C ASP A 96 23.48 -9.36 7.68
N SER A 97 23.11 -10.63 7.86
CA SER A 97 21.71 -11.05 8.05
C SER A 97 21.09 -10.38 9.27
N ASN A 98 21.81 -10.37 10.40
CA ASN A 98 21.34 -9.73 11.63
C ASN A 98 21.22 -8.21 11.49
N ALA A 99 22.15 -7.58 10.75
CA ALA A 99 22.06 -6.15 10.45
C ALA A 99 20.84 -5.84 9.58
N ILE A 100 20.57 -6.63 8.54
CA ILE A 100 19.38 -6.46 7.69
C ILE A 100 18.10 -6.61 8.51
N ALA A 101 18.01 -7.61 9.37
CA ALA A 101 16.83 -7.80 10.21
C ALA A 101 16.60 -6.63 11.17
N ALA A 102 17.67 -6.07 11.76
CA ALA A 102 17.60 -4.88 12.59
C ALA A 102 17.16 -3.63 11.79
N ASP A 103 17.66 -3.48 10.57
CA ASP A 103 17.25 -2.40 9.65
C ASP A 103 15.76 -2.53 9.27
N ILE A 104 15.30 -3.75 8.96
CA ILE A 104 13.88 -4.05 8.69
C ILE A 104 13.01 -3.66 9.88
N LYS A 105 13.41 -4.04 11.12
CA LYS A 105 12.69 -3.67 12.34
C LYS A 105 12.58 -2.15 12.48
N THR A 106 13.70 -1.46 12.37
CA THR A 106 13.76 0.01 12.54
C THR A 106 12.91 0.72 11.49
N ARG A 107 13.04 0.31 10.22
CA ARG A 107 12.20 0.84 9.13
C ARG A 107 10.72 0.53 9.34
N GLY A 108 10.39 -0.66 9.82
CA GLY A 108 9.01 -1.07 10.13
C GLY A 108 8.38 -0.19 11.22
N GLU A 109 9.11 0.07 12.30
CA GLU A 109 8.67 0.98 13.38
C GLU A 109 8.46 2.41 12.89
N ASP A 110 9.37 2.94 12.06
CA ASP A 110 9.24 4.28 11.51
C ASP A 110 8.11 4.37 10.48
N LEU A 111 7.91 3.32 9.70
CA LEU A 111 6.81 3.23 8.75
C LEU A 111 5.44 3.16 9.47
N LEU A 112 5.36 2.45 10.60
CA LEU A 112 4.18 2.46 11.47
C LEU A 112 3.83 3.87 11.95
N LYS A 113 4.83 4.64 12.40
CA LYS A 113 4.61 6.05 12.82
C LYS A 113 4.08 6.90 11.66
N ARG A 114 4.65 6.73 10.45
CA ARG A 114 4.20 7.44 9.25
C ARG A 114 2.78 7.05 8.85
N LEU A 115 2.44 5.76 8.88
CA LEU A 115 1.08 5.28 8.60
C LEU A 115 0.06 5.82 9.60
N ARG A 116 0.38 5.84 10.90
CA ARG A 116 -0.50 6.45 11.94
C ARG A 116 -0.69 7.95 11.74
N LYS A 117 0.36 8.66 11.32
CA LYS A 117 0.27 10.08 10.98
C LYS A 117 -0.66 10.30 9.78
N MET A 118 -0.48 9.50 8.73
CA MET A 118 -1.31 9.55 7.53
C MET A 118 -2.78 9.21 7.83
N ASP A 119 -3.05 8.26 8.72
CA ASP A 119 -4.42 7.96 9.20
C ASP A 119 -5.03 9.15 9.95
N SER A 120 -4.25 9.81 10.81
CA SER A 120 -4.70 11.00 11.54
C SER A 120 -5.01 12.16 10.59
N HIS A 121 -4.11 12.41 9.62
CA HIS A 121 -4.31 13.41 8.57
C HIS A 121 -5.54 13.10 7.70
N ALA A 122 -5.76 11.82 7.38
CA ALA A 122 -6.96 11.40 6.66
C ALA A 122 -8.24 11.70 7.46
N LYS A 123 -8.25 11.49 8.78
CA LYS A 123 -9.39 11.83 9.67
C LYS A 123 -9.63 13.34 9.76
N GLU A 124 -8.57 14.15 9.86
CA GLU A 124 -8.68 15.62 9.88
C GLU A 124 -9.36 16.15 8.59
N LEU A 125 -8.95 15.63 7.42
CA LEU A 125 -9.55 15.99 6.13
C LEU A 125 -11.04 15.63 6.04
N GLU A 126 -11.49 14.64 6.80
CA GLU A 126 -12.91 14.28 6.88
C GLU A 126 -13.72 15.18 7.77
N GLU A 127 -13.13 15.63 8.87
CA GLU A 127 -13.76 16.59 9.77
C GLU A 127 -13.91 17.95 9.07
N GLU A 128 -12.92 18.34 8.27
CA GLU A 128 -12.91 19.61 7.55
C GLU A 128 -13.81 19.63 6.31
N HIS A 129 -13.65 18.67 5.40
CA HIS A 129 -14.36 18.66 4.10
C HIS A 129 -15.54 17.69 4.03
N GLY A 130 -15.74 16.90 5.08
CA GLY A 130 -16.72 15.82 5.12
C GLY A 130 -16.19 14.51 4.53
N ILE A 131 -16.71 13.40 5.06
CA ILE A 131 -16.37 12.01 4.69
C ILE A 131 -16.51 11.73 3.17
N ASN A 132 -17.38 12.47 2.47
CA ASN A 132 -17.62 12.31 1.03
C ASN A 132 -16.68 13.15 0.14
N SER A 133 -15.81 13.98 0.72
CA SER A 133 -14.83 14.78 -0.02
C SER A 133 -13.91 13.88 -0.85
N ALA A 134 -13.55 14.33 -2.05
CA ALA A 134 -12.62 13.62 -2.91
C ALA A 134 -11.24 13.48 -2.24
N VAL A 135 -10.74 14.53 -1.60
CA VAL A 135 -9.42 14.55 -0.94
C VAL A 135 -9.40 13.55 0.22
N ALA A 136 -10.41 13.59 1.08
CA ALA A 136 -10.54 12.66 2.21
C ALA A 136 -10.65 11.19 1.75
N ARG A 137 -11.42 10.92 0.69
CA ARG A 137 -11.51 9.58 0.09
C ARG A 137 -10.18 9.11 -0.48
N ILE A 138 -9.43 9.98 -1.15
CA ILE A 138 -8.11 9.66 -1.70
C ILE A 138 -7.14 9.35 -0.56
N ALA A 139 -7.06 10.19 0.46
CA ALA A 139 -6.19 9.98 1.63
C ALA A 139 -6.45 8.63 2.29
N ARG A 140 -7.73 8.32 2.55
CA ARG A 140 -8.16 7.02 3.10
C ARG A 140 -7.79 5.84 2.21
N THR A 141 -8.04 5.95 0.91
CA THR A 141 -7.72 4.87 -0.05
C THR A 141 -6.21 4.60 -0.08
N GLN A 142 -5.40 5.66 -0.10
CA GLN A 142 -3.94 5.54 -0.07
C GLN A 142 -3.48 4.89 1.24
N TYR A 143 -4.00 5.35 2.39
CA TYR A 143 -3.65 4.77 3.69
C TYR A 143 -3.97 3.28 3.73
N ALA A 144 -5.18 2.89 3.30
CA ALA A 144 -5.57 1.50 3.29
C ALA A 144 -4.71 0.64 2.36
N GLY A 145 -4.43 1.12 1.15
CA GLY A 145 -3.56 0.43 0.19
C GLY A 145 -2.14 0.24 0.72
N LEU A 146 -1.57 1.27 1.35
CA LEU A 146 -0.20 1.24 1.87
C LEU A 146 -0.08 0.38 3.12
N SER A 147 -1.06 0.41 4.02
CA SER A 147 -1.12 -0.47 5.19
C SER A 147 -1.22 -1.94 4.79
N ASN A 148 -2.04 -2.27 3.79
CA ASN A 148 -2.11 -3.62 3.22
C ASN A 148 -0.76 -4.04 2.62
N SER A 149 -0.14 -3.17 1.81
CA SER A 149 1.16 -3.45 1.21
C SER A 149 2.25 -3.65 2.27
N PHE A 150 2.22 -2.90 3.36
CA PHE A 150 3.16 -3.07 4.47
C PHE A 150 2.93 -4.40 5.19
N ARG A 151 1.67 -4.77 5.47
CA ARG A 151 1.32 -6.09 6.01
C ARG A 151 1.91 -7.20 5.16
N ASP A 152 1.69 -7.15 3.85
CA ASP A 152 2.12 -8.21 2.94
C ASP A 152 3.66 -8.36 2.97
N VAL A 153 4.41 -7.25 2.98
CA VAL A 153 5.88 -7.27 3.12
C VAL A 153 6.32 -7.84 4.48
N MET A 154 5.62 -7.51 5.57
CA MET A 154 5.92 -8.10 6.87
C MET A 154 5.60 -9.60 6.90
N MET A 155 4.53 -10.06 6.25
CA MET A 155 4.25 -11.49 6.10
C MET A 155 5.35 -12.19 5.30
N GLU A 156 5.86 -11.58 4.22
CA GLU A 156 7.02 -12.10 3.46
C GLU A 156 8.29 -12.21 4.32
N TYR A 157 8.51 -11.26 5.25
CA TYR A 157 9.60 -11.32 6.22
C TYR A 157 9.45 -12.53 7.15
N ASN A 158 8.27 -12.70 7.75
CA ASN A 158 8.00 -13.83 8.64
C ASN A 158 8.19 -15.16 7.91
N GLU A 159 7.69 -15.26 6.68
CA GLU A 159 7.87 -16.45 5.84
C GLU A 159 9.36 -16.73 5.58
N ALA A 160 10.17 -15.71 5.28
CA ALA A 160 11.61 -15.88 5.06
C ALA A 160 12.34 -16.40 6.30
N GLU A 161 11.95 -15.93 7.50
CA GLU A 161 12.51 -16.37 8.78
C GLU A 161 12.04 -17.78 9.16
N MET A 162 10.76 -18.10 8.98
CA MET A 162 10.23 -19.44 9.23
C MET A 162 10.85 -20.49 8.30
N ASN A 163 11.06 -20.15 7.02
CA ASN A 163 11.80 -21.01 6.10
C ASN A 163 13.26 -21.23 6.53
N HIS A 164 13.90 -20.21 7.10
CA HIS A 164 15.25 -20.36 7.66
C HIS A 164 15.25 -21.26 8.90
N LYS A 165 14.24 -21.15 9.78
CA LYS A 165 14.01 -22.03 10.94
C LYS A 165 13.97 -23.49 10.50
N GLU A 166 13.08 -23.80 9.56
CA GLU A 166 12.82 -25.16 9.10
C GLU A 166 14.07 -25.77 8.43
N THR A 167 14.82 -24.95 7.71
CA THR A 167 16.05 -25.44 7.08
C THR A 167 17.16 -25.71 8.10
N CYS A 168 17.29 -24.88 9.15
CA CYS A 168 18.23 -25.14 10.24
C CYS A 168 17.87 -26.43 11.00
N LYS A 169 16.58 -26.64 11.26
CA LYS A 169 16.03 -27.85 11.87
C LYS A 169 16.32 -29.10 11.05
N THR A 170 16.07 -29.06 9.75
CA THR A 170 16.42 -30.15 8.81
C THR A 170 17.92 -30.44 8.82
N HIS A 171 18.77 -29.41 8.91
CA HIS A 171 20.22 -29.60 8.98
C HIS A 171 20.65 -30.29 10.28
N ILE A 172 20.09 -29.87 11.42
CA ILE A 172 20.34 -30.50 12.73
C ILE A 172 19.91 -31.97 12.69
N GLN A 173 18.71 -32.27 12.18
CA GLN A 173 18.22 -33.63 12.03
C GLN A 173 19.20 -34.52 11.25
N ARG A 174 19.67 -34.06 10.09
CA ARG A 174 20.67 -34.78 9.29
C ARG A 174 22.00 -34.99 10.03
N GLN A 175 22.45 -33.99 10.80
CA GLN A 175 23.68 -34.15 11.59
C GLN A 175 23.49 -35.16 12.74
N MET A 176 22.29 -35.26 13.32
CA MET A 176 21.99 -36.29 14.33
C MET A 176 22.02 -37.70 13.73
N GLU A 177 21.46 -37.88 12.53
CA GLU A 177 21.50 -39.15 11.81
C GLU A 177 22.95 -39.60 11.54
N ILE A 178 23.87 -38.66 11.23
CA ILE A 178 25.30 -38.95 11.06
C ILE A 178 25.95 -39.42 12.37
N VAL A 179 25.51 -38.89 13.51
CA VAL A 179 25.93 -39.31 14.86
C VAL A 179 25.22 -40.62 15.27
N GLY A 180 24.31 -41.15 14.45
CA GLY A 180 23.63 -42.42 14.69
C GLY A 180 22.42 -42.30 15.63
N ARG A 181 21.86 -41.09 15.79
CA ARG A 181 20.61 -40.87 16.51
C ARG A 181 19.53 -40.39 15.55
N GLU A 182 18.46 -41.15 15.45
CA GLU A 182 17.24 -40.68 14.78
C GLU A 182 16.50 -39.74 15.74
N VAL A 183 16.27 -38.51 15.29
CA VAL A 183 15.53 -37.49 16.04
C VAL A 183 14.52 -36.89 15.06
N THR A 184 13.28 -36.76 15.49
CA THR A 184 12.22 -36.12 14.71
C THR A 184 12.34 -34.61 14.78
N GLY A 185 11.73 -33.91 13.82
CA GLY A 185 11.64 -32.46 13.88
C GLY A 185 10.94 -31.96 15.16
N GLU A 186 9.88 -32.63 15.60
CA GLU A 186 9.14 -32.23 16.81
C GLU A 186 10.02 -32.32 18.07
N GLU A 187 10.82 -33.38 18.19
CA GLU A 187 11.78 -33.52 19.29
C GLU A 187 12.85 -32.41 19.26
N ILE A 188 13.35 -32.02 18.07
CA ILE A 188 14.30 -30.89 17.96
C ILE A 188 13.67 -29.58 18.43
N GLU A 189 12.38 -29.38 18.14
CA GLU A 189 11.61 -28.20 18.58
C GLU A 189 11.45 -28.20 20.10
N GLU A 190 11.04 -29.33 20.68
CA GLU A 190 10.90 -29.50 22.12
C GLU A 190 12.25 -29.26 22.85
N MET A 191 13.35 -29.72 22.26
CA MET A 191 14.69 -29.48 22.79
C MET A 191 15.10 -28.00 22.71
N LEU A 192 14.66 -27.28 21.68
CA LEU A 192 14.83 -25.84 21.54
C LEU A 192 14.07 -25.09 22.64
N GLU A 193 12.78 -25.40 22.82
CA GLU A 193 11.90 -24.76 23.79
C GLU A 193 12.31 -25.02 25.24
N ASN A 194 12.64 -26.28 25.56
CA ASN A 194 13.00 -26.69 26.92
C ASN A 194 14.47 -26.38 27.28
N GLY A 195 15.28 -25.93 26.31
CA GLY A 195 16.70 -25.65 26.51
C GLY A 195 17.54 -26.89 26.84
N GLN A 196 17.04 -28.11 26.59
CA GLN A 196 17.68 -29.37 26.94
C GLN A 196 18.69 -29.85 25.88
N TRP A 197 19.63 -28.98 25.49
CA TRP A 197 20.64 -29.28 24.47
C TRP A 197 21.78 -30.21 24.94
N ASN A 198 21.88 -30.44 26.25
CA ASN A 198 22.95 -31.27 26.83
C ASN A 198 22.85 -32.76 26.42
N ILE A 199 21.66 -33.21 25.98
CA ILE A 199 21.39 -34.59 25.52
C ILE A 199 22.31 -35.00 24.36
N PHE A 200 22.84 -34.03 23.62
CA PHE A 200 23.75 -34.26 22.49
C PHE A 200 25.21 -34.46 22.89
N ASN A 201 25.62 -34.08 24.10
CA ASN A 201 27.01 -34.15 24.56
C ASN A 201 27.36 -35.47 25.28
N ASP A 202 26.35 -36.26 25.69
CA ASP A 202 26.54 -37.39 26.61
C ASP A 202 27.28 -38.62 26.01
N ASN A 203 27.43 -38.73 24.68
CA ASN A 203 28.09 -39.88 24.02
C ASN A 203 29.33 -39.52 23.17
N VAL A 204 29.76 -38.26 23.19
CA VAL A 204 30.72 -37.68 22.23
C VAL A 204 32.15 -38.13 22.45
N LEU A 205 32.52 -38.42 23.71
CA LEU A 205 33.88 -38.77 24.09
C LEU A 205 34.38 -40.10 23.50
N THR A 206 33.45 -40.97 23.09
CA THR A 206 33.72 -42.28 22.48
C THR A 206 33.77 -42.27 20.95
N GLU A 207 33.31 -41.20 20.31
CA GLU A 207 33.06 -41.18 18.86
C GLU A 207 34.11 -40.35 18.11
N GLY A 208 34.52 -40.83 16.94
CA GLY A 208 35.67 -40.32 16.18
C GLY A 208 35.50 -38.88 15.63
N LYS A 209 36.48 -38.45 14.80
CA LYS A 209 36.53 -37.09 14.23
C LYS A 209 35.23 -36.64 13.53
N THR A 210 34.48 -37.58 12.95
CA THR A 210 33.21 -37.32 12.25
C THR A 210 32.11 -36.85 13.19
N ALA A 211 31.89 -37.56 14.32
CA ALA A 211 30.87 -37.18 15.30
C ALA A 211 31.15 -35.81 15.91
N ARG A 212 32.42 -35.54 16.24
CA ARG A 212 32.85 -34.22 16.74
C ARG A 212 32.60 -33.09 15.74
N SER A 213 32.78 -33.35 14.45
CA SER A 213 32.47 -32.38 13.39
C SER A 213 30.96 -32.13 13.27
N ALA A 214 30.14 -33.17 13.32
CA ALA A 214 28.69 -33.07 13.27
C ALA A 214 28.15 -32.24 14.46
N LEU A 215 28.67 -32.47 15.67
CA LEU A 215 28.28 -31.73 16.87
C LEU A 215 28.64 -30.25 16.80
N ASN A 216 29.83 -29.90 16.29
CA ASN A 216 30.19 -28.51 16.07
C ASN A 216 29.22 -27.82 15.10
N GLN A 217 28.75 -28.53 14.07
CA GLN A 217 27.75 -28.00 13.14
C GLN A 217 26.38 -27.85 13.80
N ILE A 218 25.97 -28.83 14.61
CA ILE A 218 24.73 -28.78 15.40
C ILE A 218 24.76 -27.56 16.33
N GLU A 219 25.82 -27.36 17.10
CA GLU A 219 25.96 -26.23 18.01
C GLU A 219 25.92 -24.90 17.26
N SER A 220 26.57 -24.82 16.10
CA SER A 220 26.50 -23.63 15.26
C SER A 220 25.08 -23.34 14.77
N ARG A 221 24.28 -24.36 14.42
CA ARG A 221 22.90 -24.17 13.95
C ARG A 221 21.93 -23.86 15.08
N HIS A 222 22.17 -24.43 16.26
CA HIS A 222 21.45 -24.05 17.46
C HIS A 222 21.61 -22.55 17.76
N ARG A 223 22.83 -22.01 17.68
CA ARG A 223 23.05 -20.56 17.84
C ARG A 223 22.28 -19.74 16.82
N ASP A 224 22.20 -20.22 15.58
CA ASP A 224 21.45 -19.55 14.52
C ASP A 224 19.93 -19.55 14.80
N LEU A 225 19.39 -20.64 15.36
CA LEU A 225 18.00 -20.72 15.80
C LEU A 225 17.70 -19.73 16.94
N LEU A 226 18.60 -19.60 17.92
CA LEU A 226 18.43 -18.62 19.01
C LEU A 226 18.45 -17.17 18.49
N GLU A 227 19.35 -16.86 17.55
CA GLU A 227 19.40 -15.55 16.90
C GLU A 227 18.12 -15.28 16.09
N LEU A 228 17.62 -16.29 15.36
CA LEU A 228 16.34 -16.23 14.64
C LEU A 228 15.15 -15.95 15.56
N GLU A 229 15.04 -16.64 16.69
CA GLU A 229 13.97 -16.40 17.67
C GLU A 229 14.01 -14.98 18.22
N ASN A 230 15.21 -14.46 18.50
CA ASN A 230 15.37 -13.08 18.95
C ASN A 230 14.91 -12.10 17.86
N ARG A 231 15.22 -12.36 16.59
CA ARG A 231 14.76 -11.54 15.45
C ARG A 231 13.24 -11.59 15.31
N LEU A 232 12.63 -12.77 15.38
CA LEU A 232 11.17 -12.94 15.35
C LEU A 232 10.49 -12.22 16.51
N ARG A 233 11.01 -12.37 17.73
CA ARG A 233 10.50 -11.67 18.92
C ARG A 233 10.64 -10.16 18.79
N SER A 234 11.74 -9.68 18.22
CA SER A 234 11.98 -8.24 18.06
C SER A 234 10.99 -7.57 17.11
N VAL A 235 10.51 -8.28 16.08
CA VAL A 235 9.56 -7.77 15.10
C VAL A 235 8.10 -8.06 15.51
N HIS A 236 7.89 -8.88 16.54
CA HIS A 236 6.56 -9.27 16.99
C HIS A 236 5.65 -8.07 17.33
N GLU A 237 6.19 -7.04 17.98
CA GLU A 237 5.45 -5.80 18.27
C GLU A 237 4.99 -5.10 16.99
N VAL A 238 5.83 -5.05 15.96
CA VAL A 238 5.48 -4.49 14.64
C VAL A 238 4.35 -5.30 14.00
N PHE A 239 4.35 -6.63 14.12
CA PHE A 239 3.27 -7.48 13.58
C PHE A 239 1.94 -7.24 14.28
N LEU A 240 1.93 -7.14 15.61
CA LEU A 240 0.72 -6.86 16.37
C LEU A 240 0.14 -5.50 15.97
N ASP A 241 0.98 -4.49 15.84
CA ASP A 241 0.57 -3.16 15.39
C ASP A 241 0.01 -3.17 13.97
N VAL A 242 0.64 -3.88 13.04
CA VAL A 242 0.14 -4.02 11.67
C VAL A 242 -1.21 -4.75 11.62
N ALA A 243 -1.39 -5.78 12.44
CA ALA A 243 -2.66 -6.51 12.52
C ALA A 243 -3.80 -5.58 13.00
N MET A 244 -3.54 -4.78 14.03
CA MET A 244 -4.51 -3.79 14.52
C MET A 244 -4.84 -2.73 13.46
N LEU A 245 -3.83 -2.18 12.78
CA LEU A 245 -4.06 -1.17 11.72
C LEU A 245 -4.98 -1.70 10.61
N VAL A 246 -4.83 -2.98 10.22
CA VAL A 246 -5.64 -3.60 9.15
C VAL A 246 -7.06 -3.92 9.62
N GLU A 247 -7.25 -4.34 10.88
CA GLU A 247 -8.57 -4.63 11.43
C GLU A 247 -9.45 -3.36 11.48
N GLU A 248 -8.86 -2.22 11.87
CA GLU A 248 -9.54 -0.92 11.93
C GLU A 248 -10.01 -0.42 10.54
N GLN A 249 -9.46 -0.93 9.43
CA GLN A 249 -9.78 -0.48 8.06
C GLN A 249 -11.02 -1.14 7.44
N GLY A 250 -11.45 -2.30 7.95
CA GLY A 250 -12.54 -3.09 7.35
C GLY A 250 -13.83 -2.29 7.07
N PRO A 251 -14.37 -1.55 8.06
CA PRO A 251 -15.57 -0.72 7.87
C PRO A 251 -15.39 0.44 6.87
N MET A 252 -14.16 0.89 6.63
CA MET A 252 -13.85 2.05 5.78
C MET A 252 -13.82 1.69 4.29
N ILE A 253 -13.27 0.53 3.93
CA ILE A 253 -13.22 0.07 2.52
C ILE A 253 -14.63 -0.10 1.96
N ASP A 254 -15.54 -0.66 2.76
CA ASP A 254 -16.95 -0.82 2.39
C ASP A 254 -17.64 0.51 2.09
N TYR A 255 -17.27 1.57 2.81
CA TYR A 255 -17.80 2.92 2.57
C TYR A 255 -17.35 3.51 1.23
N ILE A 256 -16.06 3.36 0.89
CA ILE A 256 -15.52 3.86 -0.38
C ILE A 256 -16.17 3.12 -1.55
N PHE A 257 -16.28 1.79 -1.46
CA PHE A 257 -16.95 0.97 -2.46
C PHE A 257 -18.41 1.42 -2.67
N THR A 258 -19.14 1.60 -1.58
CA THR A 258 -20.54 2.06 -1.61
C THR A 258 -20.68 3.44 -2.26
N ASN A 259 -19.75 4.36 -2.00
CA ASN A 259 -19.79 5.70 -2.59
C ASN A 259 -19.38 5.74 -4.06
N VAL A 260 -18.44 4.90 -4.48
CA VAL A 260 -18.15 4.71 -5.92
C VAL A 260 -19.40 4.21 -6.64
N GLN A 261 -20.07 3.19 -6.10
CA GLN A 261 -21.32 2.69 -6.66
C GLN A 261 -22.42 3.76 -6.73
N LYS A 262 -22.60 4.56 -5.67
CA LYS A 262 -23.55 5.68 -5.68
C LYS A 262 -23.21 6.75 -6.72
N THR A 263 -21.92 7.03 -6.90
CA THR A 263 -21.46 8.00 -7.91
C THR A 263 -21.74 7.48 -9.32
N ASP A 264 -21.47 6.20 -9.57
CA ASP A 264 -21.73 5.54 -10.85
C ASP A 264 -23.23 5.55 -11.19
N ALA A 265 -24.09 5.22 -10.22
CA ALA A 265 -25.54 5.30 -10.36
C ALA A 265 -26.03 6.74 -10.66
N LYS A 266 -25.44 7.75 -10.01
CA LYS A 266 -25.75 9.17 -10.31
C LYS A 266 -25.30 9.56 -11.71
N LEU A 267 -24.13 9.10 -12.16
CA LEU A 267 -23.64 9.38 -13.52
C LEU A 267 -24.57 8.78 -14.58
N GLU A 268 -25.06 7.57 -14.37
CA GLU A 268 -26.04 6.94 -15.25
C GLU A 268 -27.33 7.79 -15.36
N GLU A 269 -27.83 8.29 -14.23
CA GLU A 269 -28.99 9.19 -14.22
C GLU A 269 -28.71 10.50 -14.97
N VAL A 270 -27.55 11.12 -14.73
CA VAL A 270 -27.13 12.35 -15.40
C VAL A 270 -27.03 12.14 -16.91
N LEU A 271 -26.49 11.01 -17.36
CA LEU A 271 -26.41 10.68 -18.79
C LEU A 271 -27.80 10.58 -19.44
N ILE A 272 -28.76 9.95 -18.75
CA ILE A 272 -30.16 9.91 -19.21
C ILE A 272 -30.76 11.32 -19.28
N ARG A 273 -30.52 12.17 -18.28
CA ARG A 273 -31.00 13.55 -18.26
C ARG A 273 -30.37 14.38 -19.38
N LEU A 274 -29.08 14.22 -19.65
CA LEU A 274 -28.37 14.87 -20.75
C LEU A 274 -28.87 14.40 -22.11
N GLU A 275 -29.19 13.11 -22.26
CA GLU A 275 -29.77 12.59 -23.50
C GLU A 275 -31.16 13.19 -23.75
N LYS A 276 -32.00 13.28 -22.71
CA LYS A 276 -33.29 13.98 -22.77
C LYS A 276 -33.09 15.45 -23.13
N ALA A 277 -32.17 16.15 -22.47
CA ALA A 277 -31.86 17.55 -22.75
C ALA A 277 -31.41 17.75 -24.21
N LYS A 278 -30.56 16.85 -24.73
CA LYS A 278 -30.14 16.84 -26.14
C LYS A 278 -31.32 16.63 -27.09
N ARG A 279 -32.25 15.71 -26.78
CA ARG A 279 -33.48 15.51 -27.58
C ARG A 279 -34.37 16.75 -27.55
N HIS A 280 -34.51 17.41 -26.39
CA HIS A 280 -35.25 18.66 -26.28
C HIS A 280 -34.58 19.80 -27.07
N ASP A 281 -33.26 19.92 -27.03
CA ASP A 281 -32.51 20.91 -27.81
C ASP A 281 -32.63 20.68 -29.32
N GLN A 282 -32.49 19.43 -29.78
CA GLN A 282 -32.67 19.06 -31.18
C GLN A 282 -34.11 19.28 -31.68
N ASN A 283 -35.09 19.14 -30.79
CA ASN A 283 -36.50 19.37 -31.09
C ASN A 283 -36.98 20.78 -30.76
N ASN A 284 -36.07 21.69 -30.39
CA ASN A 284 -36.40 23.06 -30.05
C ASN A 284 -37.01 23.77 -31.28
N PRO A 285 -38.30 24.18 -31.20
CA PRO A 285 -39.00 24.78 -32.33
C PRO A 285 -38.38 26.11 -32.77
N PHE A 286 -37.74 26.86 -31.86
CA PHE A 286 -37.05 28.10 -32.21
C PHE A 286 -35.78 27.82 -33.04
N LYS A 287 -35.00 26.79 -32.71
CA LYS A 287 -33.85 26.36 -33.55
C LYS A 287 -34.30 25.82 -34.90
N LYS A 288 -35.46 25.15 -34.97
CA LYS A 288 -36.03 24.65 -36.24
C LYS A 288 -36.64 25.76 -37.11
N MET A 289 -37.23 26.80 -36.52
CA MET A 289 -37.80 27.94 -37.24
C MET A 289 -36.73 28.91 -37.78
N PHE A 290 -35.62 29.11 -37.06
CA PHE A 290 -34.51 29.97 -37.50
C PHE A 290 -33.42 29.23 -38.29
N CYS A 291 -33.64 27.96 -38.63
CA CYS A 291 -32.79 27.23 -39.56
C CYS A 291 -32.98 27.82 -40.98
N SER A 292 -31.89 28.28 -41.59
CA SER A 292 -31.78 28.94 -42.90
C SER A 292 -32.25 28.10 -44.11
N CYS A 293 -33.01 27.04 -43.88
CA CYS A 293 -33.65 26.19 -44.89
C CYS A 293 -35.13 26.55 -45.13
N PHE A 294 -35.70 27.52 -44.42
CA PHE A 294 -36.98 28.14 -44.81
C PHE A 294 -36.70 29.39 -45.64
N PRO A 295 -36.79 29.32 -46.98
CA PRO A 295 -36.74 30.52 -47.80
C PRO A 295 -37.99 31.33 -47.47
N CYS A 296 -37.81 32.59 -47.07
CA CYS A 296 -38.87 33.58 -47.09
C CYS A 296 -39.41 33.63 -48.53
N TYR A 297 -40.57 33.02 -48.77
CA TYR A 297 -41.28 33.16 -50.03
C TYR A 297 -42.07 34.47 -49.99
N LYS A 298 -41.90 35.24 -51.07
CA LYS A 298 -42.40 36.60 -51.32
C LYS A 298 -43.90 36.77 -51.15
#